data_AF-A0A8T3T5W1-F1
#
_entry.id   AF-A0A8T3T5W1-F1
#
_cell.length_a   1.000
_cell.length_b   1.000
_cell.length_c   1.000
_cell.angle_alpha   90.00
_cell.angle_beta   90.00
_cell.angle_gamma   90.00
#
_symmetry.space_group_name_H-M   'P 1'
#
loop_
_entity.id
_entity.type
_entity.pdbx_description
1 polymer ?
#
loop_
_entity_poly.entity_id
_entity_poly.type
_entity_poly.pdbx_seq_one_letter_code
_entity_poly.pdbx_strand_id
1 'polypeptide(L)'
;MALVRTNITLPGDVLDDVDALAGPRGRSAYLAELIRAHVRRERQRRVFEENFGAMIGKPGHMSPDEILEFARHVRSEDAERGKASDQAP
;
A
#
# COMPACT_ATOMS: atom_id res chain seq x y z
N MET A 1 -6.48 15.46 -11.71
CA MET A 1 -7.19 15.01 -10.49
C MET A 1 -8.00 16.19 -9.99
N ALA A 2 -9.30 16.03 -9.76
CA ALA A 2 -10.15 17.15 -9.32
C ALA A 2 -9.83 17.52 -7.87
N LEU A 3 -9.68 18.81 -7.59
CA LEU A 3 -9.51 19.31 -6.22
C LEU A 3 -10.87 19.40 -5.56
N VAL A 4 -10.97 18.86 -4.34
CA VAL A 4 -12.15 18.99 -3.48
C VAL A 4 -11.78 19.95 -2.36
N ARG A 5 -12.60 20.98 -2.14
CA ARG A 5 -12.40 21.92 -1.03
C ARG A 5 -12.75 21.23 0.28
N THR A 6 -11.83 21.25 1.22
CA THR A 6 -12.02 20.72 2.58
C THR A 6 -11.57 21.78 3.59
N ASN A 7 -12.39 22.07 4.59
CA ASN A 7 -12.00 22.94 5.69
C ASN A 7 -11.40 22.08 6.80
N ILE A 8 -10.16 22.40 7.20
CA ILE A 8 -9.44 21.74 8.28
C ILE A 8 -8.95 22.81 9.27
N THR A 9 -8.94 22.46 10.55
CA THR A 9 -8.36 23.31 11.60
C THR A 9 -7.00 22.74 11.98
N LEU A 10 -5.98 23.60 12.02
CA LEU A 10 -4.62 23.24 12.39
C LEU A 10 -4.15 24.15 13.52
N PRO A 11 -3.24 23.67 14.39
CA PRO A 11 -2.49 24.54 15.29
C PRO A 11 -1.77 25.65 14.52
N GLY A 12 -1.72 26.85 15.08
CA GLY A 12 -1.14 28.02 14.40
C GLY A 12 0.35 27.86 14.12
N ASP A 13 1.09 27.34 15.09
CA ASP A 13 2.51 26.99 14.99
C ASP A 13 2.79 26.01 13.84
N VAL A 14 1.95 24.99 13.68
CA VAL A 14 2.08 24.03 12.56
C VAL A 14 1.82 24.72 11.22
N LEU A 15 0.88 25.67 11.16
CA LEU A 15 0.61 26.41 9.93
C LEU A 15 1.79 27.33 9.56
N ASP A 16 2.42 27.95 10.55
CA ASP A 16 3.60 28.81 10.36
C ASP A 16 4.79 28.00 9.83
N ASP A 17 5.02 26.79 10.35
CA ASP A 17 6.05 25.88 9.84
C ASP A 17 5.78 25.46 8.39
N VAL A 18 4.52 25.15 8.07
CA VAL A 18 4.12 24.83 6.69
C VAL A 18 4.35 26.03 5.77
N ASP A 19 4.09 27.24 6.23
CA ASP A 19 4.34 28.46 5.46
C ASP A 19 5.81 28.74 5.22
N ALA A 20 6.66 28.48 6.21
CA ALA A 20 8.10 28.62 6.07
C ALA A 20 8.66 27.68 4.99
N LEU A 21 8.07 26.49 4.82
CA LEU A 21 8.52 25.49 3.85
C LEU A 21 7.86 25.61 2.48
N ALA A 22 6.54 25.80 2.44
CA ALA A 22 5.74 25.78 1.21
C ALA A 22 5.40 27.17 0.68
N GLY A 23 5.59 28.21 1.49
CA GLY A 23 5.10 29.55 1.26
C GLY A 23 3.58 29.68 1.44
N PRO A 24 3.06 30.93 1.52
CA PRO A 24 1.68 31.22 1.88
C PRO A 24 0.62 30.69 0.89
N ARG A 25 1.04 30.32 -0.33
CA ARG A 25 0.16 29.78 -1.39
C ARG A 25 0.38 28.28 -1.66
N GLY A 26 1.44 27.68 -1.12
CA GLY A 26 1.83 26.29 -1.39
C GLY A 26 1.23 25.27 -0.41
N ARG A 27 0.55 25.72 0.65
CA ARG A 27 0.02 24.89 1.75
C ARG A 27 -0.76 23.66 1.26
N SER A 28 -1.73 23.85 0.37
CA SER A 28 -2.59 22.75 -0.09
C SER A 28 -1.80 21.69 -0.86
N ALA A 29 -0.83 22.08 -1.67
CA ALA A 29 0.01 21.15 -2.40
C ALA A 29 0.94 20.38 -1.43
N TYR A 30 1.59 21.12 -0.53
CA TYR A 30 2.48 20.56 0.48
C TYR A 30 1.78 19.54 1.39
N LEU A 31 0.63 19.92 1.96
CA LEU A 31 -0.18 19.04 2.80
C LEU A 31 -0.69 17.83 2.01
N ALA A 32 -1.12 18.02 0.76
CA ALA A 32 -1.61 16.91 -0.05
C ALA A 32 -0.53 15.85 -0.32
N GLU A 33 0.72 16.27 -0.56
CA GLU A 33 1.83 15.33 -0.74
C GLU A 33 2.15 14.55 0.54
N LEU A 34 2.25 15.26 1.67
CA LEU A 34 2.52 14.62 2.97
C LEU A 34 1.42 13.65 3.37
N ILE A 35 0.15 14.05 3.22
CA ILE A 35 -1.00 13.19 3.53
C ILE A 35 -1.00 11.95 2.63
N ARG A 36 -0.71 12.08 1.33
CA ARG A 36 -0.60 10.91 0.44
C ARG A 36 0.50 9.96 0.88
N ALA A 37 1.67 10.48 1.22
CA ALA A 37 2.78 9.67 1.69
C ALA A 37 2.43 8.93 3.00
N HIS A 38 1.83 9.65 3.95
CA HIS A 38 1.38 9.08 5.22
C HIS A 38 0.31 8.00 5.03
N VAL A 39 -0.74 8.28 4.25
CA VAL A 39 -1.81 7.31 3.96
C VAL A 39 -1.26 6.05 3.31
N ARG A 40 -0.31 6.18 2.37
CA ARG A 40 0.36 5.02 1.76
C ARG A 40 1.08 4.19 2.82
N ARG A 41 1.82 4.83 3.72
CA ARG A 41 2.55 4.15 4.81
C ARG A 41 1.59 3.44 5.76
N GLU A 42 0.50 4.07 6.17
CA GLU A 42 -0.49 3.47 7.07
C GLU A 42 -1.20 2.29 6.43
N ARG A 43 -1.50 2.34 5.13
CA ARG A 43 -2.05 1.18 4.40
C ARG A 43 -1.07 0.02 4.41
N GLN A 44 0.21 0.27 4.16
CA GLN A 44 1.24 -0.78 4.22
C GLN A 44 1.35 -1.36 5.62
N ARG A 45 1.40 -0.50 6.65
CA ARG A 45 1.46 -0.93 8.05
C ARG A 45 0.31 -1.85 8.42
N ARG A 46 -0.93 -1.47 8.06
CA ARG A 46 -2.11 -2.31 8.29
C ARG A 46 -2.00 -3.68 7.65
N VAL A 47 -1.57 -3.75 6.38
CA VAL A 47 -1.35 -5.03 5.70
C VAL A 47 -0.32 -5.88 6.46
N PHE A 48 0.80 -5.29 6.89
CA PHE A 48 1.79 -6.03 7.69
C PHE A 48 1.24 -6.52 9.03
N GLU A 49 0.45 -5.70 9.72
CA GLU A 49 -0.17 -6.05 11.01
C GLU A 49 -1.21 -7.17 10.85
N GLU A 50 -2.11 -7.04 9.86
CA GLU A 50 -3.14 -8.04 9.56
C GLU A 50 -2.54 -9.38 9.14
N ASN A 51 -1.38 -9.38 8.50
CA ASN A 51 -0.68 -10.58 8.05
C ASN A 51 0.51 -10.95 8.96
N PHE A 52 0.60 -10.35 10.14
CA PHE A 52 1.67 -10.65 11.08
C PHE A 52 1.54 -12.11 11.52
N GLY A 53 2.60 -12.89 11.32
CA GLY A 53 2.59 -14.33 11.60
C GLY A 53 1.87 -15.19 10.55
N ALA A 54 1.41 -14.61 9.43
CA ALA A 54 0.80 -15.37 8.32
C ALA A 54 1.80 -16.27 7.57
N MET A 55 3.11 -16.14 7.83
CA MET A 55 4.10 -17.10 7.36
C MET A 55 3.95 -18.43 8.10
N ILE A 56 3.19 -19.35 7.49
CA ILE A 56 3.11 -20.76 7.88
C ILE A 56 4.17 -21.53 7.07
N GLY A 57 4.99 -22.35 7.74
CA GLY A 57 5.97 -23.24 7.08
C GLY A 57 7.42 -22.95 7.48
N LYS A 58 8.39 -23.26 6.60
CA LYS A 58 9.83 -22.95 6.79
C LYS A 58 10.08 -21.45 6.49
N PRO A 59 10.23 -20.58 7.49
CA PRO A 59 10.61 -19.19 7.25
C PRO A 59 12.12 -19.20 7.08
N GLY A 60 12.59 -19.39 5.85
CA GLY A 60 14.02 -19.51 5.58
C GLY A 60 14.27 -19.70 4.10
N HIS A 61 14.90 -18.69 3.51
CA HIS A 61 15.57 -18.65 2.20
C HIS A 61 15.25 -19.82 1.26
N MET A 62 14.25 -19.66 0.40
CA MET A 62 14.23 -20.39 -0.86
C MET A 62 15.37 -19.83 -1.73
N SER A 63 16.14 -20.72 -2.33
CA SER A 63 17.00 -20.37 -3.46
C SER A 63 16.15 -19.86 -4.64
N PRO A 64 16.73 -19.10 -5.58
CA PRO A 64 16.00 -18.66 -6.77
C PRO A 64 15.30 -19.79 -7.54
N ASP A 65 15.92 -20.98 -7.61
CA ASP A 65 15.35 -22.14 -8.30
C ASP A 65 14.12 -22.71 -7.56
N GLU A 66 14.18 -22.78 -6.23
CA GLU A 66 13.03 -23.19 -5.40
C GLU A 66 11.86 -22.20 -5.51
N ILE A 67 12.15 -20.88 -5.60
CA ILE A 67 11.13 -19.87 -5.85
C ILE A 67 10.48 -20.07 -7.23
N LEU A 68 11.28 -20.37 -8.26
CA LEU A 68 10.78 -20.58 -9.61
C LEU A 68 9.91 -21.84 -9.70
N GLU A 69 10.28 -22.91 -9.03
CA GLU A 69 9.48 -24.13 -8.95
C GLU A 69 8.16 -23.89 -8.22
N PHE A 70 8.21 -23.25 -7.05
CA PHE A 70 7.02 -22.85 -6.30
C PHE A 70 6.08 -21.99 -7.16
N ALA A 71 6.60 -20.98 -7.86
CA ALA A 71 5.80 -20.11 -8.72
C ALA A 71 5.16 -20.86 -9.90
N ARG A 72 5.85 -21.86 -10.49
CA ARG A 72 5.28 -22.71 -11.55
C ARG A 72 4.12 -23.54 -11.01
N HIS A 73 4.28 -24.13 -9.82
CA HIS A 73 3.25 -24.92 -9.17
C HIS A 73 1.99 -24.08 -8.89
N VAL A 74 2.13 -22.93 -8.24
CA VAL A 74 0.99 -22.03 -7.95
C VAL A 74 0.24 -21.62 -9.23
N ARG A 75 0.96 -21.26 -10.30
CA ARG A 75 0.33 -20.90 -11.59
C ARG A 75 -0.41 -22.06 -12.25
N SER A 76 0.09 -23.29 -12.11
CA SER A 76 -0.61 -24.47 -12.62
C SER A 76 -1.91 -24.72 -11.85
N GLU A 77 -1.91 -24.55 -10.53
CA GLU A 77 -3.12 -24.65 -9.73
C GLU A 77 -4.16 -23.59 -10.08
N ASP A 78 -3.74 -22.35 -10.31
CA ASP A 78 -4.63 -21.26 -10.73
C ASP A 78 -5.22 -21.51 -12.12
N ALA A 79 -4.42 -22.03 -13.05
CA ALA A 79 -4.89 -22.39 -14.39
C ALA A 79 -5.93 -23.52 -14.35
N GLU A 80 -5.72 -24.53 -13.50
CA GLU A 80 -6.68 -25.62 -13.31
C GLU A 80 -7.96 -25.15 -12.60
N ARG A 81 -7.85 -24.27 -11.59
CA ARG A 81 -9.02 -23.62 -10.96
C ARG A 81 -9.82 -22.78 -11.96
N GLY A 82 -9.14 -22.04 -12.83
CA GLY A 82 -9.78 -21.25 -13.88
C GLY A 82 -10.55 -22.11 -14.88
N LYS A 83 -9.98 -23.26 -15.29
CA LYS A 83 -10.68 -24.23 -16.16
C LYS A 83 -11.87 -24.89 -15.46
N ALA A 84 -11.78 -25.13 -14.16
CA ALA A 84 -12.88 -25.70 -13.37
C ALA A 84 -14.05 -24.71 -13.21
N SER A 85 -13.78 -23.42 -13.08
CA SER A 85 -14.84 -22.38 -13.06
C SER A 85 -15.50 -22.15 -14.41
N ASP A 86 -14.77 -22.37 -15.51
CA ASP A 86 -15.29 -22.24 -16.89
C ASP A 86 -16.11 -23.48 -17.35
N GLN A 87 -16.02 -24.59 -16.60
CA GLN A 87 -16.76 -25.84 -16.84
C GLN A 87 -17.94 -26.04 -15.87
N ALA A 88 -18.20 -25.08 -14.98
CA ALA A 88 -19.40 -25.10 -14.14
C ALA A 88 -20.63 -24.66 -14.96
N PRO A 89 -21.74 -25.42 -14.94
CA PRO A 89 -22.93 -25.14 -15.75
C PRO A 89 -23.69 -23.87 -15.34
#